data_AF-A0A355G6W7-F1
#
_entry.id   AF-A0A355G6W7-F1
#
_cell.length_a   1.000
_cell.length_b   1.000
_cell.length_c   1.000
_cell.angle_alpha   90.00
_cell.angle_beta   90.00
_cell.angle_gamma   90.00
#
_symmetry.space_group_name_H-M   'P 1'
#
loop_
_entity.id
_entity.type
_entity.pdbx_description
1 polymer ?
#
loop_
_entity_poly.entity_id
_entity_poly.type
_entity_poly.pdbx_seq_one_letter_code
_entity_poly.pdbx_strand_id
1 'polypeptide(L)'
;MDARLRSQTRDVLLGRADSAFAFLQEIERGTYPPDEVSAGQLRQVAFHNDERLNAMVRKHWGNIRAGTPEEKLAEIRRISNDLRAGSGNVAHGKLLFEQQCATCHKLFDDGKEIGPDLTKANRQDQSYLLVSIVDPNTQIRKEYLNYVLVTVNGRVLNGLLVEESPASVTLLNAKNERTTVGRE
;
A
#
# COMPACT_ATOMS: atom_id res chain seq x y z
N MET A 1 -1.74 6.29 24.80
CA MET A 1 -2.54 5.50 23.84
C MET A 1 -1.59 4.59 23.09
N ASP A 2 -1.94 3.31 22.93
CA ASP A 2 -1.13 2.30 22.23
C ASP A 2 -0.83 2.72 20.77
N ALA A 3 0.36 2.41 20.25
CA ALA A 3 0.79 2.76 18.89
C ALA A 3 -0.11 2.09 17.83
N ARG A 4 -0.53 0.85 18.08
CA ARG A 4 -1.48 0.14 17.21
C ARG A 4 -2.83 0.85 17.18
N LEU A 5 -3.35 1.21 18.35
CA LEU A 5 -4.62 1.93 18.46
C LEU A 5 -4.57 3.29 17.77
N ARG A 6 -3.48 4.05 17.92
CA ARG A 6 -3.27 5.32 17.17
C ARG A 6 -3.34 5.12 15.66
N SER A 7 -2.68 4.09 15.13
CA SER A 7 -2.72 3.78 13.70
C SER A 7 -4.14 3.43 13.24
N GLN A 8 -4.86 2.60 13.98
CA GLN A 8 -6.25 2.23 13.66
C GLN A 8 -7.20 3.42 13.72
N THR A 9 -7.05 4.31 14.71
CA THR A 9 -7.82 5.56 14.77
C THR A 9 -7.57 6.43 13.54
N ARG A 10 -6.31 6.54 13.10
CA ARG A 10 -5.99 7.27 11.85
C ARG A 10 -6.65 6.62 10.64
N ASP A 11 -6.66 5.29 10.51
CA ASP A 11 -7.30 4.63 9.37
C ASP A 11 -8.81 4.94 9.31
N VAL A 12 -9.47 5.04 10.46
CA VAL A 12 -10.88 5.44 10.56
C VAL A 12 -11.06 6.91 10.14
N LEU A 13 -10.25 7.83 10.69
CA LEU A 13 -10.33 9.25 10.37
C LEU A 13 -10.04 9.52 8.89
N LEU A 14 -9.01 8.87 8.35
CA LEU A 14 -8.62 8.99 6.94
C LEU A 14 -9.56 8.24 5.99
N GLY A 15 -10.53 7.48 6.51
CA GLY A 15 -11.54 6.75 5.74
C GLY A 15 -12.65 7.62 5.17
N ARG A 16 -12.76 8.90 5.54
CA ARG A 16 -13.74 9.85 4.98
C ARG A 16 -13.10 11.20 4.72
N ALA A 17 -13.55 11.90 3.68
CA ALA A 17 -12.92 13.15 3.28
C ALA A 17 -12.92 14.22 4.39
N ASP A 18 -14.06 14.43 5.05
CA ASP A 18 -14.18 15.49 6.07
C ASP A 18 -13.38 15.21 7.35
N SER A 19 -13.39 13.96 7.83
CA SER A 19 -12.58 13.57 8.98
C SER A 19 -11.09 13.50 8.64
N ALA A 20 -10.75 13.13 7.41
CA ALA A 20 -9.36 13.18 6.93
C ALA A 20 -8.88 14.63 6.91
N PHE A 21 -9.71 15.55 6.41
CA PHE A 21 -9.39 16.97 6.35
C PHE A 21 -9.18 17.55 7.75
N ALA A 22 -10.10 17.29 8.68
CA ALA A 22 -9.97 17.71 10.07
C ALA A 22 -8.68 17.16 10.73
N PHE A 23 -8.33 15.89 10.49
CA PHE A 23 -7.10 15.31 11.02
C PHE A 23 -5.84 15.94 10.40
N LEU A 24 -5.81 16.14 9.08
CA LEU A 24 -4.67 16.77 8.42
C LEU A 24 -4.50 18.24 8.84
N GLN A 25 -5.58 18.93 9.23
CA GLN A 25 -5.48 20.29 9.79
C GLN A 25 -4.75 20.31 11.14
N GLU A 26 -4.91 19.26 11.96
CA GLU A 26 -4.15 19.14 13.21
C GLU A 26 -2.66 18.91 12.97
N ILE A 27 -2.29 18.25 11.87
CA ILE A 27 -0.89 18.18 11.42
C ILE A 27 -0.39 19.56 10.97
N GLU A 28 -1.20 20.30 10.21
CA GLU A 28 -0.86 21.65 9.77
C GLU A 28 -0.65 22.62 10.94
N ARG A 29 -1.42 22.45 12.03
CA ARG A 29 -1.28 23.21 13.29
C ARG A 29 -0.09 22.78 14.14
N GLY A 30 0.58 21.68 13.80
CA GLY A 30 1.69 21.13 14.57
C GLY A 30 1.27 20.32 15.80
N THR A 31 -0.02 19.99 15.94
CA THR A 31 -0.52 19.13 17.03
C THR A 31 0.05 17.71 16.90
N TYR A 32 0.19 17.22 15.67
CA TYR A 32 0.77 15.90 15.37
C TYR A 32 1.88 16.03 14.31
N PRO A 33 2.96 15.25 14.42
CA PRO A 33 4.04 15.31 13.43
C PRO A 33 3.65 14.58 12.12
N PRO A 34 4.08 15.06 10.94
CA PRO A 34 3.72 14.45 9.66
C PRO A 34 4.20 12.99 9.46
N ASP A 35 5.30 12.61 10.12
CA ASP A 35 5.89 11.26 10.01
C ASP A 35 5.04 10.16 10.69
N GLU A 36 4.03 10.53 11.48
CA GLU A 36 3.05 9.58 12.01
C GLU A 36 2.10 9.00 10.94
N VAL A 37 1.99 9.66 9.77
CA VAL A 37 1.13 9.21 8.67
C VAL A 37 1.93 8.35 7.71
N SER A 38 1.59 7.06 7.65
CA SER A 38 2.28 6.10 6.78
C SER A 38 1.97 6.34 5.29
N ALA A 39 2.85 5.88 4.40
CA ALA A 39 2.62 5.92 2.95
C ALA A 39 1.34 5.15 2.51
N GLY A 40 0.92 4.13 3.26
CA GLY A 40 -0.34 3.43 3.01
C GLY A 40 -1.55 4.31 3.33
N GLN A 41 -1.50 5.03 4.45
CA GLN A 41 -2.52 6.00 4.86
C GLN A 41 -2.59 7.20 3.89
N LEU A 42 -1.45 7.70 3.40
CA LEU A 42 -1.43 8.77 2.38
C LEU A 42 -2.06 8.32 1.06
N ARG A 43 -1.81 7.06 0.64
CA ARG A 43 -2.46 6.48 -0.54
C ARG A 43 -3.97 6.33 -0.34
N GLN A 44 -4.43 5.96 0.86
CA GLN A 44 -5.85 5.92 1.19
C GLN A 44 -6.49 7.31 1.05
N VAL A 45 -5.81 8.37 1.50
CA VAL A 45 -6.30 9.75 1.35
C VAL A 45 -6.48 10.12 -0.12
N ALA A 46 -5.56 9.69 -1.00
CA ALA A 46 -5.64 9.97 -2.42
C ALA A 46 -6.90 9.36 -3.09
N PHE A 47 -7.43 8.25 -2.56
CA PHE A 47 -8.66 7.63 -3.09
C PHE A 47 -9.93 8.44 -2.85
N HIS A 48 -9.90 9.47 -1.99
CA HIS A 48 -11.03 10.41 -1.86
C HIS A 48 -11.21 11.28 -3.10
N ASN A 49 -10.18 11.44 -3.94
CA ASN A 49 -10.17 12.37 -5.07
C ASN A 49 -10.57 13.82 -4.68
N ASP A 50 -10.31 14.23 -3.44
CA ASP A 50 -10.61 15.57 -2.92
C ASP A 50 -9.40 16.50 -3.10
N GLU A 51 -9.60 17.63 -3.77
CA GLU A 51 -8.53 18.60 -4.06
C GLU A 51 -7.90 19.23 -2.82
N ARG A 52 -8.70 19.44 -1.75
CA ARG A 52 -8.24 20.02 -0.48
C ARG A 52 -7.26 19.06 0.19
N LEU A 53 -7.65 17.78 0.27
CA LEU A 53 -6.79 16.73 0.83
C LEU A 53 -5.51 16.57 0.01
N ASN A 54 -5.64 16.53 -1.32
CA ASN A 54 -4.49 16.41 -2.21
C ASN A 54 -3.51 17.58 -2.07
N ALA A 55 -4.01 18.80 -1.84
CA ALA A 55 -3.16 19.96 -1.57
C ALA A 55 -2.40 19.83 -0.24
N MET A 56 -3.08 19.39 0.84
CA MET A 56 -2.44 19.18 2.14
C MET A 56 -1.39 18.07 2.09
N VAL A 57 -1.71 16.95 1.41
CA VAL A 57 -0.75 15.85 1.23
C VAL A 57 0.50 16.35 0.49
N ARG A 58 0.33 17.12 -0.60
CA ARG A 58 1.46 17.69 -1.33
C ARG A 58 2.31 18.65 -0.50
N LYS A 59 1.68 19.48 0.34
CA LYS A 59 2.37 20.45 1.19
C LYS A 59 3.31 19.79 2.20
N HIS A 60 2.86 18.71 2.84
CA HIS A 60 3.59 18.09 3.95
C HIS A 60 4.46 16.88 3.55
N TRP A 61 4.07 16.14 2.51
CA TRP A 61 4.77 14.93 2.08
C TRP A 61 5.24 14.96 0.61
N GLY A 62 4.95 16.01 -0.13
CA GLY A 62 5.29 16.11 -1.55
C GLY A 62 4.40 15.26 -2.45
N ASN A 63 4.92 14.88 -3.62
CA ASN A 63 4.12 14.18 -4.62
C ASN A 63 4.03 12.67 -4.31
N ILE A 64 2.98 12.26 -3.61
CA ILE A 64 2.68 10.85 -3.30
C ILE A 64 1.88 10.25 -4.46
N ARG A 65 2.54 10.02 -5.60
CA ARG A 65 1.97 9.29 -6.74
C ARG A 65 2.83 8.09 -7.09
N ALA A 66 2.23 7.11 -7.77
CA ALA A 66 3.02 6.11 -8.47
C ALA A 66 3.89 6.79 -9.55
N GLY A 67 5.11 6.28 -9.73
CA GLY A 67 5.97 6.71 -10.84
C GLY A 67 5.29 6.44 -12.19
N THR A 68 5.56 7.28 -13.19
CA THR A 68 5.12 7.03 -14.56
C THR A 68 5.81 5.79 -15.12
N PRO A 69 5.29 5.18 -16.20
CA PRO A 69 5.98 4.08 -16.87
C PRO A 69 7.43 4.42 -17.25
N GLU A 70 7.69 5.66 -17.70
CA GLU A 70 9.02 6.14 -18.09
C GLU A 70 9.95 6.28 -16.88
N GLU A 71 9.45 6.85 -15.77
CA GLU A 71 10.19 6.97 -14.51
C GLU A 71 10.58 5.58 -13.97
N LYS A 72 9.63 4.64 -13.95
CA LYS A 72 9.88 3.26 -13.50
C LYS A 72 10.86 2.53 -14.40
N LEU A 73 10.74 2.67 -15.72
CA LEU A 73 11.66 2.05 -16.67
C LEU A 73 13.08 2.63 -16.54
N ALA A 74 13.20 3.94 -16.31
CA ALA A 74 14.48 4.58 -16.04
C ALA A 74 15.11 4.02 -14.75
N GLU A 75 14.32 3.82 -13.71
CA GLU A 75 14.78 3.26 -12.45
C GLU A 75 15.20 1.78 -12.57
N ILE A 76 14.44 0.97 -13.31
CA ILE A 76 14.81 -0.42 -13.64
C ILE A 76 16.18 -0.45 -14.34
N ARG A 77 16.40 0.42 -15.33
CA ARG A 77 17.71 0.49 -16.02
C ARG A 77 18.83 0.92 -15.08
N ARG A 78 18.58 1.91 -14.23
CA ARG A 78 19.56 2.41 -13.26
C ARG A 78 19.99 1.29 -12.29
N ILE A 79 19.04 0.63 -11.64
CA ILE A 79 19.31 -0.47 -10.72
C ILE A 79 19.95 -1.66 -11.45
N SER A 80 19.51 -1.98 -12.67
CA SER A 80 20.13 -3.04 -13.48
C SER A 80 21.61 -2.77 -13.74
N ASN A 81 22.02 -1.51 -13.92
CA ASN A 81 23.42 -1.15 -14.06
C ASN A 81 24.21 -1.37 -12.76
N ASP A 82 23.66 -0.93 -11.63
CA ASP A 82 24.28 -1.11 -10.30
C ASP A 82 24.48 -2.60 -9.97
N LEU A 83 23.49 -3.42 -10.31
CA LEU A 83 23.52 -4.87 -10.09
C LEU A 83 24.56 -5.60 -10.95
N ARG A 84 25.07 -4.99 -12.03
CA ARG A 84 26.21 -5.54 -12.80
C ARG A 84 27.55 -5.25 -12.14
N ALA A 85 27.63 -4.27 -11.25
CA ALA A 85 28.86 -3.85 -10.61
C ALA A 85 29.21 -4.67 -9.35
N GLY A 86 28.31 -5.52 -8.85
CA GLY A 86 28.56 -6.35 -7.68
C GLY A 86 27.44 -7.34 -7.36
N SER A 87 27.67 -8.18 -6.37
CA SER A 87 26.67 -9.13 -5.85
C SER A 87 25.92 -8.57 -4.64
N GLY A 88 24.69 -9.05 -4.43
CA GLY A 88 23.91 -8.73 -3.24
C GLY A 88 24.35 -9.53 -2.01
N ASN A 89 23.90 -9.09 -0.82
CA ASN A 89 24.06 -9.81 0.43
C ASN A 89 22.77 -10.58 0.75
N VAL A 90 22.83 -11.91 0.70
CA VAL A 90 21.66 -12.79 0.91
C VAL A 90 21.07 -12.65 2.33
N ALA A 91 21.92 -12.58 3.36
CA ALA A 91 21.47 -12.45 4.74
C ALA A 91 20.75 -11.12 4.97
N HIS A 92 21.28 -10.02 4.40
CA HIS A 92 20.62 -8.72 4.46
C HIS A 92 19.32 -8.71 3.64
N GLY A 93 19.31 -9.36 2.47
CA GLY A 93 18.10 -9.51 1.66
C GLY A 93 16.96 -10.23 2.40
N LYS A 94 17.28 -11.24 3.22
CA LYS A 94 16.30 -11.92 4.09
C LYS A 94 15.66 -10.96 5.10
N LEU A 95 16.47 -10.13 5.76
CA LEU A 95 15.97 -9.13 6.71
C LEU A 95 15.05 -8.10 6.04
N LEU A 96 15.42 -7.63 4.85
CA LEU A 96 14.57 -6.71 4.07
C LEU A 96 13.25 -7.36 3.65
N PHE A 97 13.29 -8.63 3.24
CA PHE A 97 12.09 -9.39 2.92
C PHE A 97 11.17 -9.49 4.13
N GLU A 98 11.68 -9.88 5.30
CA GLU A 98 10.89 -10.00 6.53
C GLU A 98 10.23 -8.68 6.94
N GLN A 99 10.93 -7.55 6.78
CA GLN A 99 10.43 -6.25 7.18
C GLN A 99 9.39 -5.68 6.20
N GLN A 100 9.60 -5.86 4.90
CA GLN A 100 8.84 -5.13 3.87
C GLN A 100 7.88 -6.05 3.12
N CYS A 101 8.35 -7.22 2.70
CA CYS A 101 7.63 -8.10 1.78
C CYS A 101 6.76 -9.11 2.52
N ALA A 102 7.24 -9.64 3.66
CA ALA A 102 6.58 -10.68 4.44
C ALA A 102 5.28 -10.19 5.10
N THR A 103 5.05 -8.88 5.12
CA THR A 103 3.77 -8.27 5.53
C THR A 103 2.62 -8.74 4.65
N CYS A 104 2.89 -8.99 3.36
CA CYS A 104 1.89 -9.41 2.38
C CYS A 104 2.18 -10.77 1.77
N HIS A 105 3.45 -11.09 1.49
CA HIS A 105 3.85 -12.26 0.73
C HIS A 105 4.40 -13.37 1.62
N LYS A 106 4.22 -14.61 1.15
CA LYS A 106 4.85 -15.80 1.72
C LYS A 106 6.13 -16.15 0.95
N LEU A 107 7.15 -16.61 1.66
CA LEU A 107 8.36 -17.21 1.10
C LEU A 107 8.76 -18.39 1.98
N PHE A 108 8.70 -19.59 1.42
CA PHE A 108 8.71 -20.85 2.15
C PHE A 108 7.60 -20.85 3.21
N ASP A 109 7.95 -20.95 4.49
CA ASP A 109 7.00 -20.95 5.61
C ASP A 109 6.87 -19.58 6.30
N ASP A 110 7.60 -18.56 5.83
CA ASP A 110 7.64 -17.22 6.43
C ASP A 110 6.72 -16.24 5.69
N GLY A 111 6.05 -15.37 6.45
CA GLY A 111 5.25 -14.26 5.92
C GLY A 111 3.74 -14.44 6.02
N LYS A 112 2.99 -13.81 5.12
CA LYS A 112 1.51 -13.79 5.10
C LYS A 112 0.98 -14.20 3.74
N GLU A 113 -0.29 -14.58 3.70
CA GLU A 113 -0.99 -15.02 2.49
C GLU A 113 -2.02 -13.96 2.04
N ILE A 114 -1.59 -12.69 2.02
CA ILE A 114 -2.37 -11.59 1.45
C ILE A 114 -2.06 -11.50 -0.05
N GLY A 115 -0.78 -11.46 -0.40
CA GLY A 115 -0.29 -11.50 -1.78
C GLY A 115 0.08 -12.92 -2.24
N PRO A 116 0.52 -13.07 -3.49
CA PRO A 116 1.04 -14.33 -4.03
C PRO A 116 2.15 -14.95 -3.16
N ASP A 117 2.12 -16.27 -3.01
CA ASP A 117 3.27 -17.03 -2.52
C ASP A 117 4.44 -16.90 -3.50
N LEU A 118 5.56 -16.37 -3.02
CA LEU A 118 6.77 -16.12 -3.80
C LEU A 118 7.73 -17.31 -3.81
N THR A 119 7.46 -18.38 -3.05
CA THR A 119 8.29 -19.59 -2.99
C THR A 119 8.59 -20.15 -4.38
N LYS A 120 7.54 -20.21 -5.22
CA LYS A 120 7.56 -20.74 -6.60
C LYS A 120 7.64 -19.65 -7.67
N ALA A 121 7.82 -18.38 -7.29
CA ALA A 121 8.02 -17.32 -8.26
C ALA A 121 9.36 -17.52 -9.01
N ASN A 122 9.53 -16.85 -10.16
CA ASN A 122 10.75 -16.91 -10.98
C ASN A 122 11.91 -16.12 -10.34
N ARG A 123 12.22 -16.40 -9.06
CA ARG A 123 13.16 -15.64 -8.23
C ARG A 123 14.62 -15.78 -8.66
N GLN A 124 14.92 -16.74 -9.54
CA GLN A 124 16.26 -16.89 -10.12
C GLN A 124 16.49 -15.92 -11.28
N ASP A 125 15.42 -15.36 -11.86
CA ASP A 125 15.51 -14.32 -12.89
C ASP A 125 15.51 -12.94 -12.23
N GLN A 126 16.69 -12.33 -12.20
CA GLN A 126 16.92 -11.01 -11.62
C GLN A 126 16.17 -9.90 -12.38
N SER A 127 15.98 -10.03 -13.69
CA SER A 127 15.25 -9.05 -14.50
C SER A 127 13.76 -9.10 -14.17
N TYR A 128 13.21 -10.31 -14.05
CA TYR A 128 11.83 -10.51 -13.61
C TYR A 128 11.58 -9.92 -12.21
N LEU A 129 12.47 -10.19 -11.25
CA LEU A 129 12.36 -9.65 -9.90
C LEU A 129 12.43 -8.11 -9.89
N LEU A 130 13.37 -7.54 -10.64
CA LEU A 130 13.56 -6.09 -10.66
C LEU A 130 12.32 -5.37 -11.21
N VAL A 131 11.74 -5.87 -12.31
CA VAL A 131 10.49 -5.35 -12.86
C VAL A 131 9.35 -5.51 -11.85
N SER A 132 9.26 -6.67 -11.19
CA SER A 132 8.20 -6.96 -10.22
C SER A 132 8.29 -6.10 -8.95
N ILE A 133 9.50 -5.68 -8.56
CA ILE A 133 9.73 -4.79 -7.40
C ILE A 133 9.45 -3.33 -7.75
N VAL A 134 9.92 -2.86 -8.90
CA VAL A 134 9.80 -1.44 -9.31
C VAL A 134 8.42 -1.15 -9.91
N ASP A 135 7.85 -2.09 -10.66
CA ASP A 135 6.52 -1.99 -11.26
C ASP A 135 5.65 -3.23 -11.01
N PRO A 136 5.23 -3.45 -9.75
CA PRO A 136 4.43 -4.62 -9.36
C PRO A 136 3.06 -4.69 -10.05
N ASN A 137 2.57 -3.58 -10.62
CA ASN A 137 1.26 -3.50 -11.25
C ASN A 137 1.22 -4.09 -12.66
N THR A 138 2.37 -4.44 -13.25
CA THR A 138 2.45 -4.97 -14.62
C THR A 138 1.80 -6.34 -14.77
N GLN A 139 1.81 -7.15 -13.71
CA GLN A 139 1.31 -8.53 -13.73
C GLN A 139 0.67 -8.90 -12.40
N ILE A 140 -0.56 -8.43 -12.16
CA ILE A 140 -1.35 -8.79 -10.98
C ILE A 140 -2.44 -9.79 -11.39
N ARG A 141 -2.45 -10.98 -10.77
CA ARG A 141 -3.55 -11.93 -10.95
C ARG A 141 -4.82 -11.39 -10.30
N LYS A 142 -5.98 -11.72 -10.87
CA LYS A 142 -7.27 -11.13 -10.50
C LYS A 142 -7.57 -11.22 -9.00
N GLU A 143 -7.23 -12.34 -8.38
CA GLU A 143 -7.44 -12.61 -6.96
C GLU A 143 -6.62 -11.72 -6.01
N TYR A 144 -5.61 -11.01 -6.52
CA TYR A 144 -4.78 -10.06 -5.76
C TYR A 144 -4.98 -8.61 -6.18
N LEU A 145 -6.01 -8.32 -6.99
CA LEU A 145 -6.34 -6.94 -7.34
C LEU A 145 -6.84 -6.20 -6.09
N ASN A 146 -6.26 -5.02 -5.84
CA ASN A 146 -6.76 -4.12 -4.81
C ASN A 146 -7.97 -3.35 -5.34
N TYR A 147 -9.12 -3.55 -4.71
CA TYR A 147 -10.35 -2.83 -4.96
C TYR A 147 -10.44 -1.60 -4.05
N VAL A 148 -11.07 -0.55 -4.57
CA VAL A 148 -11.48 0.62 -3.79
C VAL A 148 -13.00 0.60 -3.71
N LEU A 149 -13.53 0.51 -2.49
CA LEU A 149 -14.95 0.54 -2.19
C LEU A 149 -15.29 1.93 -1.64
N VAL A 150 -16.17 2.62 -2.34
CA VAL A 150 -16.74 3.91 -1.90
C VAL A 150 -18.19 3.66 -1.51
N THR A 151 -18.53 3.88 -0.24
CA THR A 151 -19.90 3.72 0.26
C THR A 151 -20.76 4.93 -0.09
N VAL A 152 -22.09 4.76 -0.07
CA VAL A 152 -23.07 5.86 -0.28
C VAL A 152 -22.87 7.04 0.68
N ASN A 153 -22.38 6.77 1.90
CA ASN A 153 -22.05 7.80 2.89
C ASN A 153 -20.62 8.35 2.76
N GLY A 154 -19.93 8.09 1.64
CA GLY A 154 -18.61 8.65 1.34
C GLY A 154 -17.44 8.05 2.13
N ARG A 155 -17.58 6.81 2.62
CA ARG A 155 -16.46 6.07 3.23
C ARG A 155 -15.66 5.45 2.11
N VAL A 156 -14.35 5.65 2.13
CA VAL A 156 -13.42 4.98 1.24
C VAL A 156 -12.71 3.88 2.00
N LEU A 157 -12.77 2.67 1.45
CA LEU A 157 -12.06 1.48 1.89
C LEU A 157 -11.29 0.92 0.72
N ASN A 158 -10.17 0.24 0.98
CA ASN A 158 -9.47 -0.51 -0.05
C ASN A 158 -8.90 -1.82 0.47
N GLY A 159 -8.80 -2.80 -0.41
CA GLY A 159 -8.25 -4.12 -0.10
C GLY A 159 -8.58 -5.14 -1.19
N LEU A 160 -8.23 -6.40 -0.94
CA LEU A 160 -8.57 -7.51 -1.81
C LEU A 160 -10.04 -7.87 -1.64
N LEU A 161 -10.73 -8.09 -2.76
CA LEU A 161 -12.10 -8.60 -2.75
C LEU A 161 -12.07 -10.09 -2.43
N VAL A 162 -12.36 -10.46 -1.17
CA VAL A 162 -12.30 -11.86 -0.73
C VAL A 162 -13.66 -12.54 -0.74
N GLU A 163 -14.74 -11.78 -0.61
CA GLU A 163 -16.12 -12.29 -0.71
C GLU A 163 -17.03 -11.23 -1.34
N GLU A 164 -17.94 -11.67 -2.22
CA GLU A 164 -18.94 -10.82 -2.85
C GLU A 164 -20.27 -11.59 -2.91
N SER A 165 -21.36 -10.94 -2.47
CA SER A 165 -22.71 -11.45 -2.57
C SER A 165 -23.68 -10.33 -2.96
N PRO A 166 -24.93 -10.64 -3.33
CA PRO A 166 -25.96 -9.62 -3.55
C PRO A 166 -26.21 -8.72 -2.33
N ALA A 167 -25.91 -9.19 -1.12
CA ALA A 167 -26.15 -8.47 0.12
C ALA A 167 -24.92 -7.73 0.66
N SER A 168 -23.69 -8.15 0.31
CA SER A 168 -22.48 -7.61 0.94
C SER A 168 -21.21 -7.79 0.10
N VAL A 169 -20.19 -7.02 0.48
CA VAL A 169 -18.82 -7.13 -0.03
C VAL A 169 -17.85 -7.21 1.16
N THR A 170 -16.93 -8.16 1.14
CA THR A 170 -15.85 -8.27 2.14
C THR A 170 -14.51 -7.95 1.50
N LEU A 171 -13.81 -6.96 2.06
CA LEU A 171 -12.45 -6.59 1.69
C LEU A 171 -11.44 -7.08 2.73
N LEU A 172 -10.29 -7.60 2.29
CA LEU A 172 -9.12 -7.88 3.12
C LEU A 172 -8.06 -6.80 2.90
N ASN A 173 -7.74 -6.02 3.92
CA ASN A 173 -6.74 -4.94 3.81
C ASN A 173 -5.29 -5.46 3.96
N ALA A 174 -4.32 -4.57 3.76
CA ALA A 174 -2.89 -4.90 3.89
C ALA A 174 -2.44 -5.27 5.32
N LYS A 175 -3.30 -5.08 6.33
CA LYS A 175 -3.08 -5.51 7.72
C LYS A 175 -3.70 -6.88 8.02
N ASN A 176 -4.19 -7.57 6.99
CA ASN A 176 -4.92 -8.84 7.09
C ASN A 176 -6.26 -8.72 7.85
N GLU A 177 -6.86 -7.52 7.90
CA GLU A 177 -8.14 -7.28 8.55
C GLU A 177 -9.27 -7.35 7.51
N ARG A 178 -10.33 -8.09 7.83
CA ARG A 178 -11.53 -8.20 6.98
C ARG A 178 -12.52 -7.11 7.35
N THR A 179 -13.06 -6.43 6.34
CA THR A 179 -14.15 -5.46 6.50
C THR A 179 -15.29 -5.84 5.56
N THR A 180 -16.45 -6.17 6.13
CA THR A 180 -17.67 -6.45 5.38
C THR A 180 -18.55 -5.21 5.35
N VAL A 181 -19.06 -4.88 4.16
CA VAL A 181 -19.96 -3.75 3.92
C VAL A 181 -21.21 -4.27 3.20
N GLY A 182 -22.39 -3.90 3.71
CA GLY A 182 -23.66 -4.22 3.07
C GLY A 182 -23.88 -3.45 1.76
N ARG A 183 -24.59 -4.05 0.81
CA ARG A 183 -25.07 -3.40 -0.41
C ARG A 183 -26.45 -2.80 -0.11
N GLU A 184 -26.46 -1.63 0.51
CA GLU A 184 -27.66 -0.84 0.80
C GLU A 184 -27.57 0.52 0.09
#